data_AF-A0A6B2GAK0-F1
#
_entry.id   AF-A0A6B2GAK0-F1
#
_cell.length_a   1.000
_cell.length_b   1.000
_cell.length_c   1.000
_cell.angle_alpha   90.00
_cell.angle_beta   90.00
_cell.angle_gamma   90.00
#
_symmetry.space_group_name_H-M   'P 1'
#
loop_
_entity.id
_entity.type
_entity.pdbx_description
1 polymer ?
#
loop_
_entity_poly.entity_id
_entity_poly.type
_entity_poly.pdbx_seq_one_letter_code
_entity_poly.pdbx_strand_id
1 'polypeptide(L)'
;GYDVIYGDTDSIMVNTKIEDFVKAKEISQRIITYINKNYQNLKIELDGVYQPMLLLKKKKYAAVSITLNSDGTLIRKNEIKGLDIIRHDWSLISKESGSHILELILSINQQDLLIEKVQEYLINLNEQIN
;
A
#
# COMPACT_ATOMS: atom_id res chain seq x y z
N GLY A 1 9.67 13.48 15.71
CA GLY A 1 8.55 12.55 15.97
C GLY A 1 8.35 11.67 14.74
N TYR A 2 7.47 10.68 14.81
CA TYR A 2 7.05 9.90 13.64
C TYR A 2 5.69 10.40 13.14
N ASP A 3 5.46 10.34 11.83
CA ASP A 3 4.25 10.85 11.21
C ASP A 3 3.21 9.73 11.09
N VAL A 4 2.09 9.87 11.78
CA VAL A 4 0.93 8.97 11.66
C VAL A 4 0.12 9.41 10.44
N ILE A 5 0.02 8.55 9.42
CA ILE A 5 -0.66 8.85 8.16
C ILE A 5 -2.07 8.28 8.10
N TYR A 6 -2.37 7.27 8.91
CA TYR A 6 -3.67 6.62 8.96
C TYR A 6 -3.90 5.94 10.32
N GLY A 7 -5.17 5.80 10.69
CA GLY A 7 -5.60 4.94 11.79
C GLY A 7 -7.05 4.49 11.61
N ASP A 8 -7.34 3.25 12.01
CA ASP A 8 -8.68 2.67 12.11
C ASP A 8 -8.90 2.18 13.56
N THR A 9 -9.95 1.37 13.81
CA THR A 9 -10.34 0.88 15.15
C THR A 9 -9.18 0.49 16.07
N ASP A 10 -8.29 -0.37 15.59
CA ASP A 10 -7.22 -1.03 16.34
C ASP A 10 -5.86 -0.99 15.62
N SER A 11 -5.76 -0.20 14.54
CA SER A 11 -4.57 -0.11 13.71
C SER A 11 -4.13 1.33 13.49
N ILE A 12 -2.82 1.53 13.40
CA ILE A 12 -2.19 2.80 13.03
C ILE A 12 -1.15 2.53 11.93
N MET A 13 -1.00 3.48 11.01
CA MET A 13 0.05 3.44 9.99
C MET A 13 0.98 4.61 10.19
N VAL A 14 2.27 4.32 10.24
CA VAL A 14 3.34 5.28 10.51
C VAL A 14 4.22 5.39 9.28
N ASN A 15 4.42 6.61 8.78
CA ASN A 15 5.38 6.87 7.73
C ASN A 15 6.78 6.98 8.33
N THR A 16 7.63 5.98 8.06
CA THR A 16 9.02 5.94 8.53
C THR A 16 9.95 6.87 7.76
N LYS A 17 9.58 7.29 6.53
CA LYS A 17 10.42 8.00 5.56
C LYS A 17 11.74 7.28 5.24
N ILE A 18 11.75 5.95 5.38
CA ILE A 18 12.90 5.09 5.11
C ILE A 18 12.52 4.08 4.04
N GLU A 19 13.36 3.95 3.02
CA GLU A 19 13.19 2.98 1.93
C GLU A 19 13.76 1.59 2.24
N ASP A 20 14.66 1.50 3.22
CA ASP A 20 15.26 0.26 3.67
C ASP A 20 14.31 -0.49 4.62
N PHE A 21 13.89 -1.69 4.21
CA PHE A 21 12.96 -2.53 4.95
C PHE A 21 13.47 -2.89 6.36
N VAL A 22 14.76 -3.20 6.51
CA VAL A 22 15.35 -3.62 7.80
C VAL A 22 15.31 -2.46 8.78
N LYS A 23 15.74 -1.27 8.35
CA LYS A 23 15.68 -0.05 9.16
C LYS A 23 14.24 0.35 9.51
N ALA A 24 13.30 0.20 8.56
CA ALA A 24 11.89 0.45 8.83
C ALA A 24 11.33 -0.50 9.91
N LYS A 25 11.75 -1.77 9.89
CA LYS A 25 11.39 -2.77 10.90
C LYS A 25 12.01 -2.49 12.28
N GLU A 26 13.24 -2.00 12.32
CA GLU A 26 13.86 -1.56 13.59
C GLU A 26 13.09 -0.37 14.21
N ILE A 27 12.65 0.59 13.38
CA ILE A 27 11.82 1.69 13.84
C ILE A 27 10.50 1.19 14.41
N SER A 28 9.82 0.26 13.72
CA SER A 28 8.55 -0.28 14.20
C SER A 28 8.72 -1.00 15.54
N GLN A 29 9.79 -1.78 15.72
CA GLN A 29 10.11 -2.42 16.99
C GLN A 29 10.34 -1.43 18.13
N ARG A 30 10.98 -0.29 17.86
CA ARG A 30 11.15 0.80 18.85
C ARG A 30 9.81 1.41 19.25
N ILE A 31 8.93 1.65 18.29
CA ILE A 31 7.57 2.18 18.53
C ILE A 31 6.76 1.17 19.37
N ILE A 32 6.74 -0.09 18.94
CA ILE A 32 6.03 -1.18 19.62
C ILE A 32 6.53 -1.35 21.06
N THR A 33 7.84 -1.40 21.26
CA THR A 33 8.44 -1.52 22.59
C THR A 33 8.06 -0.34 23.47
N TYR A 34 8.07 0.88 22.93
CA TYR A 34 7.67 2.07 23.67
C TYR A 34 6.20 2.03 24.08
N ILE A 35 5.29 1.65 23.16
CA ILE A 35 3.86 1.56 23.44
C ILE A 35 3.59 0.46 24.47
N ASN A 36 4.08 -0.75 24.24
CA ASN A 36 3.81 -1.92 25.09
C ASN A 36 4.36 -1.78 26.51
N LYS A 37 5.38 -0.94 26.74
CA LYS A 37 5.85 -0.63 28.12
C LYS A 37 4.77 0.00 29.00
N ASN A 38 3.78 0.66 28.40
CA ASN A 38 2.73 1.37 29.13
C ASN A 38 1.47 0.51 29.37
N TYR A 39 1.42 -0.70 28.82
CA TYR A 39 0.23 -1.56 28.88
C TYR A 39 0.61 -2.98 29.31
N GLN A 40 -0.06 -3.52 30.33
CA GLN A 40 0.20 -4.87 30.84
C GLN A 40 -0.53 -5.96 30.04
N ASN A 41 -1.80 -5.70 29.68
CA ASN A 41 -2.70 -6.69 29.10
C ASN A 41 -3.00 -6.45 27.61
N LEU A 42 -2.55 -5.33 27.06
CA LEU A 42 -2.73 -4.97 25.65
C LEU A 42 -1.36 -4.85 24.99
N LYS A 43 -1.19 -5.52 23.85
CA LYS A 43 0.03 -5.44 23.04
C LYS A 43 -0.32 -5.02 21.63
N ILE A 44 0.46 -4.09 21.09
CA ILE A 44 0.51 -3.82 19.66
C ILE A 44 1.64 -4.65 19.04
N GLU A 45 1.42 -5.10 17.81
CA GLU A 45 2.38 -5.84 17.01
C GLU A 45 2.55 -5.19 15.64
N LEU A 46 3.60 -5.57 14.93
CA LEU A 46 3.78 -5.15 13.54
C LEU A 46 2.92 -6.05 12.65
N ASP A 47 1.89 -5.47 12.06
CA ASP A 47 1.03 -6.18 11.09
C ASP A 47 1.72 -6.29 9.71
N GLY A 48 2.31 -5.20 9.23
CA GLY A 48 2.98 -5.19 7.92
C GLY A 48 3.85 -3.96 7.68
N VAL A 49 4.71 -4.05 6.67
CA VAL A 49 5.49 -2.94 6.12
C VAL A 49 5.06 -2.75 4.68
N TYR A 50 4.79 -1.51 4.29
CA TYR A 50 4.23 -1.19 2.98
C TYR A 50 5.11 -0.22 2.21
N GLN A 51 5.41 -0.53 0.94
CA GLN A 51 6.17 0.34 0.04
C GLN A 51 6.04 -0.10 -1.43
N PRO A 52 5.41 0.73 -2.31
CA PRO A 52 4.71 1.99 -2.04
C PRO A 52 3.27 1.82 -1.50
N MET A 53 2.65 2.91 -1.07
CA MET A 53 1.26 2.96 -0.59
C MET A 53 0.50 4.15 -1.19
N LEU A 54 -0.69 3.88 -1.71
CA LEU A 54 -1.69 4.85 -2.17
C LEU A 54 -2.87 4.88 -1.17
N LEU A 55 -2.93 5.91 -0.34
CA LEU A 55 -4.01 6.15 0.62
C LEU A 55 -4.99 7.18 0.05
N LEU A 56 -6.23 6.76 -0.26
CA LEU A 56 -7.22 7.65 -0.89
C LEU A 56 -8.22 8.22 0.13
N LYS A 57 -8.87 7.34 0.91
CA LYS A 57 -9.88 7.71 1.91
C LYS A 57 -9.85 6.71 3.06
N LYS A 58 -10.63 6.98 4.12
CA LYS A 58 -10.87 6.01 5.19
C LYS A 58 -11.31 4.66 4.60
N LYS A 59 -10.64 3.58 5.01
CA LYS A 59 -10.87 2.20 4.52
C LYS A 59 -10.69 2.00 3.01
N LYS A 60 -10.09 2.96 2.30
CA LYS A 60 -9.81 2.90 0.85
C LYS A 60 -8.34 3.18 0.57
N TYR A 61 -7.55 2.11 0.41
CA TYR A 61 -6.13 2.20 0.12
C TYR A 61 -5.66 1.02 -0.73
N ALA A 62 -4.50 1.18 -1.35
CA ALA A 62 -3.75 0.10 -1.98
C ALA A 62 -2.27 0.26 -1.65
N ALA A 63 -1.56 -0.85 -1.47
CA ALA A 63 -0.16 -0.83 -1.10
C ALA A 63 0.55 -2.09 -1.55
N VAL A 64 1.87 -2.05 -1.62
CA VAL A 64 2.71 -3.23 -1.76
C VAL A 64 3.22 -3.62 -0.39
N SER A 65 2.72 -4.73 0.15
CA SER A 65 3.20 -5.33 1.39
C SER A 65 4.56 -5.99 1.14
N ILE A 66 5.50 -5.74 2.04
CA ILE A 66 6.84 -6.34 2.03
C ILE A 66 6.95 -7.29 3.22
N THR A 67 7.30 -8.54 2.93
CA THR A 67 7.57 -9.57 3.94
C THR A 67 8.90 -10.25 3.68
N LEU A 68 9.46 -10.89 4.71
CA LEU A 68 10.65 -11.73 4.59
C LEU A 68 10.24 -13.19 4.44
N ASN A 69 10.82 -13.86 3.45
CA ASN A 69 10.81 -15.31 3.37
C ASN A 69 11.77 -15.93 4.39
N SER A 70 11.62 -17.24 4.60
CA SER A 70 12.48 -18.07 5.45
C SER A 70 13.95 -18.04 5.04
N ASP A 71 14.24 -17.78 3.76
CA ASP A 71 15.59 -17.68 3.19
C ASP A 71 16.17 -16.25 3.24
N GLY A 72 15.43 -15.29 3.79
CA GLY A 72 15.83 -13.88 3.86
C GLY A 72 15.50 -13.05 2.62
N THR A 73 14.87 -13.62 1.59
CA THR A 73 14.43 -12.86 0.42
C THR A 73 13.19 -12.01 0.73
N LEU A 74 13.09 -10.83 0.10
CA LEU A 74 11.93 -9.96 0.26
C LEU A 74 10.83 -10.37 -0.73
N ILE A 75 9.64 -10.66 -0.22
CA ILE A 75 8.43 -10.84 -1.02
C ILE A 75 7.68 -9.51 -1.07
N ARG A 76 7.19 -9.18 -2.27
CA ARG A 76 6.30 -8.05 -2.51
C ARG A 76 4.93 -8.56 -2.92
N LYS A 77 3.87 -8.11 -2.25
CA LYS A 77 2.50 -8.49 -2.56
C LYS A 77 1.57 -7.29 -2.56
N ASN A 78 0.79 -7.12 -3.62
CA ASN A 78 -0.22 -6.08 -3.69
C ASN A 78 -1.36 -6.37 -2.71
N GLU A 79 -1.73 -5.36 -1.93
CA GLU A 79 -2.84 -5.37 -1.02
C GLU A 79 -3.78 -4.21 -1.36
N ILE A 80 -5.06 -4.52 -1.57
CA ILE A 80 -6.08 -3.54 -1.96
C ILE A 80 -7.23 -3.65 -0.97
N LYS A 81 -7.63 -2.51 -0.39
CA LYS A 81 -8.74 -2.44 0.56
C LYS A 81 -9.73 -1.36 0.15
N GLY A 82 -10.99 -1.74 0.04
CA GLY A 82 -12.15 -0.85 -0.16
C GLY A 82 -12.18 -0.05 -1.47
N LEU A 83 -11.21 -0.23 -2.37
CA LEU A 83 -11.23 0.37 -3.70
C LEU A 83 -12.38 -0.20 -4.54
N ASP A 84 -12.87 0.62 -5.46
CA ASP A 84 -14.04 0.24 -6.26
C ASP A 84 -13.75 -0.92 -7.23
N ILE A 85 -12.48 -1.09 -7.61
CA ILE A 85 -11.97 -2.18 -8.46
C ILE A 85 -12.19 -3.59 -7.86
N ILE A 86 -12.32 -3.72 -6.54
CA ILE A 86 -12.59 -5.01 -5.87
C ILE A 86 -14.07 -5.22 -5.55
N ARG A 87 -14.94 -4.25 -5.84
CA ARG A 87 -16.37 -4.36 -5.54
C ARG A 87 -17.12 -5.12 -6.62
N HIS A 88 -18.20 -5.82 -6.28
CA HIS A 88 -18.94 -6.63 -7.26
C HIS A 88 -19.73 -5.78 -8.28
N ASP A 89 -20.12 -4.57 -7.92
CA ASP A 89 -21.15 -3.73 -8.58
C ASP A 89 -20.60 -2.86 -9.70
N TRP A 90 -19.31 -3.01 -10.01
CA TRP A 90 -18.65 -2.33 -11.10
C TRP A 90 -18.53 -3.22 -12.33
N SER A 91 -18.53 -2.60 -13.50
CA SER A 91 -18.33 -3.32 -14.77
C SER A 91 -16.97 -4.00 -14.81
N LEU A 92 -16.85 -5.09 -15.57
CA LEU A 92 -15.58 -5.81 -15.72
C LEU A 92 -14.49 -4.88 -16.28
N ILE A 93 -14.81 -4.09 -17.29
CA ILE A 93 -13.86 -3.16 -17.92
C ILE A 93 -13.35 -2.09 -16.94
N SER A 94 -14.21 -1.57 -16.05
CA SER A 94 -13.77 -0.63 -15.00
C SER A 94 -12.83 -1.28 -13.99
N LYS A 95 -13.03 -2.57 -13.67
CA LYS A 95 -12.15 -3.31 -12.75
C LYS A 95 -10.79 -3.60 -13.38
N GLU A 96 -10.78 -4.07 -14.62
CA GLU A 96 -9.55 -4.40 -15.34
C GLU A 96 -8.71 -3.13 -15.57
N SER A 97 -9.32 -2.07 -16.10
CA SER A 97 -8.65 -0.79 -16.31
C SER A 97 -8.15 -0.16 -15.01
N GLY A 98 -8.98 -0.15 -13.97
CA GLY A 98 -8.58 0.36 -12.66
C GLY A 98 -7.45 -0.47 -12.02
N SER A 99 -7.46 -1.79 -12.21
CA SER A 99 -6.40 -2.66 -11.67
C SER A 99 -5.07 -2.43 -12.41
N HIS A 100 -5.11 -2.26 -13.73
CA HIS A 100 -3.91 -1.96 -14.52
C HIS A 100 -3.31 -0.61 -14.14
N ILE A 101 -4.14 0.45 -14.04
CA ILE A 101 -3.67 1.78 -13.62
C ILE A 101 -3.10 1.72 -12.20
N LEU A 102 -3.72 0.96 -11.31
CA LEU A 102 -3.22 0.81 -9.95
C LEU A 102 -1.85 0.13 -9.91
N GLU A 103 -1.63 -0.88 -10.74
CA GLU A 103 -0.33 -1.54 -10.89
C GLU A 103 0.74 -0.56 -11.38
N LEU A 104 0.41 0.29 -12.36
CA LEU A 104 1.32 1.34 -12.83
C LEU A 104 1.70 2.30 -11.69
N ILE A 105 0.71 2.77 -10.91
CA ILE A 105 0.93 3.68 -9.77
C ILE A 105 1.84 3.05 -8.72
N LEU A 106 1.68 1.75 -8.44
CA LEU A 106 2.47 1.05 -7.42
C LEU A 106 3.85 0.59 -7.92
N SER A 107 4.12 0.67 -9.23
CA SER A 107 5.36 0.15 -9.82
C SER A 107 6.28 1.25 -10.37
N ILE A 108 5.73 2.38 -10.81
CA ILE A 108 6.49 3.45 -11.46
C ILE A 108 6.73 4.61 -10.48
N ASN A 109 8.00 4.83 -10.13
CA ASN A 109 8.39 5.94 -9.25
C ASN A 109 8.56 7.29 -9.99
N GLN A 110 8.80 7.26 -11.31
CA GLN A 110 8.96 8.48 -12.11
C GLN A 110 7.60 9.00 -12.57
N GLN A 111 7.21 10.18 -12.08
CA GLN A 111 5.89 10.76 -12.29
C GLN A 111 5.56 10.98 -13.78
N ASP A 112 6.50 11.52 -14.56
CA ASP A 112 6.25 11.80 -15.99
C ASP A 112 5.98 10.52 -16.77
N LEU A 113 6.78 9.48 -16.54
CA LEU A 113 6.61 8.16 -17.15
C LEU A 113 5.29 7.50 -16.72
N LEU A 114 4.91 7.63 -15.46
CA LEU A 114 3.63 7.12 -14.96
C LEU A 114 2.46 7.78 -15.70
N ILE A 115 2.47 9.11 -15.82
CA ILE A 115 1.42 9.86 -16.52
C ILE A 115 1.34 9.43 -17.98
N GLU A 116 2.48 9.34 -18.66
CA GLU A 116 2.56 8.88 -20.05
C GLU A 116 1.94 7.48 -20.21
N LYS A 117 2.32 6.51 -19.37
CA LYS A 117 1.82 5.14 -19.44
C LYS A 117 0.33 5.02 -19.15
N VAL A 118 -0.18 5.80 -18.20
CA VAL A 118 -1.63 5.85 -17.91
C VAL A 118 -2.40 6.45 -19.09
N GLN A 119 -1.88 7.52 -19.70
CA GLN A 119 -2.51 8.14 -20.88
C GLN A 119 -2.53 7.20 -22.08
N GLU A 120 -1.39 6.57 -22.40
CA GLU A 120 -1.28 5.57 -23.47
C GLU A 120 -2.30 4.44 -23.29
N TYR A 121 -2.39 3.88 -22.07
CA TYR A 121 -3.34 2.83 -21.76
C TYR A 121 -4.80 3.25 -21.97
N LEU A 122 -5.18 4.43 -21.49
CA LEU A 122 -6.56 4.93 -21.60
C LEU A 122 -6.96 5.24 -23.05
N ILE A 123 -6.04 5.74 -23.87
CA ILE A 123 -6.26 5.98 -25.30
C ILE A 123 -6.53 4.64 -26.01
N ASN A 124 -5.66 3.65 -25.81
CA ASN A 124 -5.79 2.33 -26.41
C ASN A 124 -7.10 1.63 -25.96
N LEU A 125 -7.45 1.76 -24.68
CA LEU A 125 -8.71 1.21 -24.16
C LEU A 125 -9.93 1.85 -24.84
N ASN A 126 -9.90 3.15 -25.07
CA ASN A 126 -10.98 3.84 -25.78
C ASN A 126 -11.10 3.38 -27.24
N GLU A 127 -9.99 3.13 -27.93
CA GLU A 127 -9.99 2.58 -29.30
C GLU A 127 -10.53 1.15 -29.40
N GLN A 128 -10.38 0.34 -28.34
CA GLN A 128 -10.90 -1.04 -28.31
C GLN A 128 -12.40 -1.12 -28.00
N ILE A 129 -12.95 -0.10 -27.33
CA ILE A 129 -14.37 -0.05 -26.94
C ILE A 129 -15.24 0.51 -28.08
N ASN A 130 -14.70 1.46 -28.85
CA ASN A 130 -15.39 2.09 -29.99
C ASN A 130 -15.27 1.26 -31.27
#